data_AF-A0A6P0GZH9-F1
#
_entry.id   AF-A0A6P0GZH9-F1
#
_cell.length_a   1.000
_cell.length_b   1.000
_cell.length_c   1.000
_cell.angle_alpha   90.00
_cell.angle_beta   90.00
_cell.angle_gamma   90.00
#
_symmetry.space_group_name_H-M   'P 1'
#
loop_
_entity.id
_entity.type
_entity.pdbx_description
1 polymer ?
#
loop_
_entity_poly.entity_id
_entity_poly.type
_entity_poly.pdbx_seq_one_letter_code
_entity_poly.pdbx_strand_id
1 'polypeptide(L)'
;MVKSEKSRNDSIKSLVQDYMQDQRPQREKLILAQTHEDVGKVTEELRGAFKAKGQLADGVAHTITKNDGTKKEIELAIGDRLRIQKNNRSLGVANNDLAEVIGFNETKKGREIIIKLESDVEHKNGKTITLPSDFDRFNYGYASTVHSAQGQGKDSVYWLMKGAKSLDRSMGMVAFTRTNQDFKGYCTHADEAKIKTGLEQWGKKLTAQELGRKEEPLDIAKKFLEEQQKKRAEERQSLEDRKIKLDEVVLECSGVIEQKNGTEQSFKQYLTARGEARAQVKKYEEKAANAALQLGSLKPWNFKQKSELQQQLSRYQKASEEAKREWKDDDKEQTYQALLKRLPTEQKQAESAQMKLTMANFELEAIGQKLTTQPKPMIEKLREKNAQRRQQEQALKSSSVYIPPSFNQSVQQVRQQDHAKAATMRPPQMKPRGMSMGR
;
A
#
# COMPACT_ATOMS: atom_id res chain seq x y z
N MET A 1 17.32 1.34 2.31
CA MET A 1 16.89 -0.05 2.65
C MET A 1 16.74 -0.15 4.16
N VAL A 2 15.67 -0.77 4.69
CA VAL A 2 15.46 -0.93 6.15
C VAL A 2 15.73 -2.39 6.53
N LYS A 3 16.63 -2.62 7.50
CA LYS A 3 16.94 -3.94 8.05
C LYS A 3 16.22 -4.12 9.39
N SER A 4 15.54 -5.24 9.57
CA SER A 4 14.84 -5.60 10.81
C SER A 4 15.55 -6.75 11.52
N GLU A 5 15.80 -6.62 12.82
CA GLU A 5 16.49 -7.61 13.64
C GLU A 5 15.63 -8.11 14.83
N LYS A 6 16.03 -9.22 15.45
CA LYS A 6 15.30 -9.84 16.57
C LYS A 6 15.30 -8.98 17.84
N SER A 7 16.41 -8.31 18.13
CA SER A 7 16.55 -7.46 19.33
C SER A 7 17.13 -6.08 19.00
N ARG A 8 16.96 -5.14 19.94
CA ARG A 8 17.52 -3.78 19.81
C ARG A 8 19.05 -3.79 19.71
N ASN A 9 19.70 -4.66 20.48
CA ASN A 9 21.15 -4.79 20.47
C ASN A 9 21.64 -5.36 19.12
N ASP A 10 20.91 -6.31 18.53
CA ASP A 10 21.25 -6.85 17.21
C ASP A 10 21.09 -5.79 16.11
N SER A 11 20.07 -4.92 16.21
CA SER A 11 19.93 -3.76 15.31
C SER A 11 21.11 -2.81 15.41
N ILE A 12 21.59 -2.54 16.63
CA ILE A 12 22.76 -1.67 16.87
C ILE A 12 24.02 -2.31 16.31
N LYS A 13 24.25 -3.60 16.54
CA LYS A 13 25.40 -4.34 15.99
C LYS A 13 25.41 -4.32 14.47
N SER A 14 24.26 -4.57 13.84
CA SER A 14 24.11 -4.53 12.38
C SER A 14 24.37 -3.13 11.81
N LEU A 15 23.90 -2.09 12.51
CA LEU A 15 24.18 -0.70 12.15
C LEU A 15 25.68 -0.41 12.22
N VAL A 16 26.33 -0.76 13.33
CA VAL A 16 27.77 -0.54 13.53
C VAL A 16 28.59 -1.33 12.51
N GLN A 17 28.22 -2.57 12.22
CA GLN A 17 28.89 -3.38 11.20
C GLN A 17 28.82 -2.71 9.81
N ASP A 18 27.64 -2.29 9.37
CA ASP A 18 27.47 -1.62 8.08
C ASP A 18 28.16 -0.24 8.04
N TYR A 19 28.28 0.45 9.19
CA TYR A 19 29.04 1.70 9.31
C TYR A 19 30.55 1.48 9.20
N MET A 20 31.05 0.40 9.80
CA MET A 20 32.46 0.02 9.81
C MET A 20 32.94 -0.60 8.49
N GLN A 21 32.02 -1.07 7.65
CA GLN A 21 32.27 -1.54 6.29
C GLN A 21 32.30 -0.39 5.27
N ASP A 22 31.66 0.75 5.58
CA ASP A 22 31.64 1.91 4.70
C ASP A 22 33.01 2.61 4.73
N GLN A 23 33.69 2.61 3.58
CA GLN A 23 35.04 3.14 3.41
C GLN A 23 35.08 4.68 3.38
N ARG A 24 33.93 5.37 3.31
CA ARG A 24 33.88 6.84 3.38
C ARG A 24 34.49 7.36 4.69
N PRO A 25 35.08 8.56 4.69
CA PRO A 25 35.58 9.19 5.91
C PRO A 25 34.44 9.44 6.91
N GLN A 26 34.73 9.42 8.21
CA GLN A 26 33.71 9.61 9.26
C GLN A 26 32.95 10.93 9.12
N ARG A 27 33.59 11.96 8.55
CA ARG A 27 32.98 13.27 8.28
C ARG A 27 31.80 13.23 7.31
N GLU A 28 31.72 12.22 6.44
CA GLU A 28 30.66 12.02 5.44
C GLU A 28 29.57 11.04 5.92
N LYS A 29 29.71 10.53 7.15
CA LYS A 29 28.79 9.56 7.74
C LYS A 29 28.06 10.16 8.95
N LEU A 30 26.78 9.87 9.05
CA LEU A 30 25.92 10.34 10.14
C LEU A 30 25.08 9.18 10.70
N ILE A 31 25.14 8.99 12.02
CA ILE A 31 24.28 8.04 12.72
C ILE A 31 23.17 8.80 13.46
N LEU A 32 21.93 8.41 13.20
CA LEU A 32 20.73 8.97 13.80
C LEU A 32 20.06 7.96 14.72
N ALA A 33 19.59 8.41 15.88
CA ALA A 33 18.73 7.64 16.76
C ALA A 33 17.56 8.48 17.28
N GLN A 34 16.55 7.84 17.87
CA GLN A 34 15.38 8.56 18.41
C GLN A 34 15.57 9.04 19.85
N THR A 35 16.34 8.33 20.67
CA THR A 35 16.52 8.65 22.10
C THR A 35 17.99 8.87 22.44
N HIS A 36 18.27 9.67 23.48
CA HIS A 36 19.64 9.87 23.97
C HIS A 36 20.26 8.57 24.54
N GLU A 37 19.43 7.69 25.09
CA GLU A 37 19.87 6.35 25.54
C GLU A 37 20.38 5.52 24.36
N ASP A 38 19.63 5.50 23.25
CA ASP A 38 20.05 4.81 22.03
C ASP A 38 21.34 5.41 21.43
N VAL A 39 21.48 6.74 21.46
CA VAL A 39 22.74 7.42 21.04
C VAL A 39 23.92 6.94 21.88
N GLY A 40 23.74 6.79 23.19
CA GLY A 40 24.76 6.25 24.10
C GLY A 40 25.17 4.83 23.74
N LYS A 41 24.19 3.91 23.60
CA LYS A 41 24.45 2.50 23.27
C LYS A 41 25.14 2.33 21.92
N VAL A 42 24.71 3.09 20.91
CA VAL A 42 25.35 3.08 19.58
C VAL A 42 26.79 3.59 19.67
N THR A 43 27.02 4.64 20.46
CA THR A 43 28.37 5.20 20.66
C THR A 43 29.30 4.20 21.33
N GLU A 44 28.82 3.52 22.37
CA GLU A 44 29.61 2.50 23.09
C GLU A 44 29.98 1.33 22.18
N GLU A 45 29.02 0.79 21.43
CA GLU A 45 29.27 -0.31 20.47
C GLU A 45 30.25 0.11 19.36
N LEU A 46 30.09 1.33 18.83
CA LEU A 46 30.96 1.86 17.79
C LEU A 46 32.39 2.08 18.28
N ARG A 47 32.57 2.62 19.49
CA ARG A 47 33.89 2.77 20.12
C ARG A 47 34.53 1.41 20.38
N GLY A 48 33.76 0.42 20.82
CA GLY A 48 34.24 -0.97 20.95
C GLY A 48 34.76 -1.51 19.62
N ALA A 49 34.03 -1.29 18.52
CA ALA A 49 34.44 -1.69 17.18
C ALA A 49 35.71 -0.96 16.69
N PHE A 50 35.86 0.32 17.02
CA PHE A 50 37.07 1.08 16.69
C PHE A 50 38.29 0.64 17.50
N LYS A 51 38.12 0.37 18.80
CA LYS A 51 39.19 -0.21 19.65
C LYS A 51 39.62 -1.57 19.12
N ALA A 52 38.67 -2.44 18.74
CA ALA A 52 38.98 -3.75 18.16
C ALA A 52 39.76 -3.68 16.83
N LYS A 53 39.57 -2.62 16.02
CA LYS A 53 40.36 -2.35 14.81
C LYS A 53 41.69 -1.61 15.08
N GLY A 54 42.00 -1.27 16.33
CA GLY A 54 43.17 -0.47 16.69
C GLY A 54 43.10 1.00 16.24
N GLN A 55 41.90 1.50 15.95
CA GLN A 55 41.69 2.89 15.52
C GLN A 55 41.47 3.86 16.69
N LEU A 56 41.19 3.34 17.89
CA LEU A 56 41.16 4.09 19.14
C LEU A 56 42.23 3.54 20.08
N ALA A 57 43.00 4.44 20.69
CA ALA A 57 43.94 4.10 21.74
C ALA A 57 43.23 3.75 23.07
N ASP A 58 44.01 3.38 24.08
CA ASP A 58 43.50 3.33 25.46
C ASP A 58 43.06 4.73 25.88
N GLY A 59 41.85 4.81 26.43
CA GLY A 59 41.26 6.09 26.76
C GLY A 59 41.60 6.53 28.18
N VAL A 60 41.41 7.82 28.42
CA VAL A 60 41.68 8.45 29.71
C VAL A 60 40.43 9.14 30.23
N ALA A 61 40.22 9.09 31.54
CA ALA A 61 39.05 9.67 32.17
C ALA A 61 39.05 11.21 32.05
N HIS A 62 37.93 11.75 31.62
CA HIS A 62 37.63 13.17 31.56
C HIS A 62 36.23 13.44 32.09
N THR A 63 36.06 14.56 32.81
CA THR A 63 34.77 15.00 33.32
C THR A 63 34.17 16.01 32.37
N ILE A 64 32.97 15.72 31.86
CA ILE A 64 32.19 16.65 31.04
C ILE A 64 30.97 17.16 31.79
N THR A 65 30.52 18.37 31.47
CA THR A 65 29.30 18.97 32.00
C THR A 65 28.22 18.98 30.93
N LYS A 66 27.15 18.22 31.15
CA LYS A 66 25.99 18.15 30.27
C LYS A 66 25.20 19.47 30.27
N ASN A 67 24.28 19.59 29.32
CA ASN A 67 23.41 20.77 29.19
C ASN A 67 22.52 21.02 30.42
N ASP A 68 22.16 19.97 31.17
CA ASP A 68 21.40 20.04 32.42
C ASP A 68 22.25 20.44 33.65
N GLY A 69 23.56 20.66 33.46
CA GLY A 69 24.50 21.01 34.52
C GLY A 69 25.07 19.80 35.28
N THR A 70 24.64 18.57 34.95
CA THR A 70 25.20 17.36 35.56
C THR A 70 26.59 17.06 35.02
N LYS A 71 27.49 16.64 35.91
CA LYS A 71 28.83 16.15 35.55
C LYS A 71 28.79 14.67 35.24
N LYS A 72 29.43 14.25 34.16
CA LYS A 72 29.57 12.85 33.76
C LYS A 72 31.05 12.57 33.47
N GLU A 73 31.58 11.49 34.02
CA GLU A 73 32.87 10.96 33.60
C GLU A 73 32.71 10.19 32.30
N ILE A 74 33.59 10.47 31.34
CA ILE A 74 33.72 9.79 30.07
C ILE A 74 35.18 9.41 29.84
N GLU A 75 35.40 8.36 29.07
CA GLU A 75 36.74 7.90 28.70
C GLU A 75 37.07 8.45 27.30
N LEU A 76 38.10 9.28 27.15
CA LEU A 76 38.51 9.82 25.85
C LEU A 76 39.79 9.16 25.36
N ALA A 77 39.77 8.67 24.13
CA ALA A 77 40.93 8.10 23.46
C ALA A 77 41.40 8.98 22.31
N ILE A 78 42.67 8.83 21.91
CA ILE A 78 43.15 9.39 20.64
C ILE A 78 42.37 8.72 19.50
N GLY A 79 41.89 9.53 18.56
CA GLY A 79 40.97 9.14 17.48
C GLY A 79 39.49 9.33 17.83
N ASP A 80 39.14 9.71 19.06
CA ASP A 80 37.74 9.93 19.41
C ASP A 80 37.15 11.14 18.70
N ARG A 81 35.92 10.98 18.20
CA ARG A 81 35.15 12.08 17.62
C ARG A 81 34.34 12.80 18.70
N LEU A 82 34.53 14.11 18.80
CA LEU A 82 33.88 15.00 19.76
C LEU A 82 32.92 15.95 19.08
N ARG A 83 31.90 16.37 19.84
CA ARG A 83 30.98 17.45 19.51
C ARG A 83 31.09 18.54 20.59
N ILE A 84 31.46 19.74 20.17
CA ILE A 84 31.54 20.91 21.04
C ILE A 84 30.13 21.40 21.37
N GLN A 85 29.86 21.68 22.65
CA GLN A 85 28.53 22.11 23.13
C GLN A 85 28.48 23.59 23.56
N LYS A 86 29.63 24.26 23.65
CA LYS A 86 29.73 25.67 24.04
C LYS A 86 30.59 26.43 23.06
N ASN A 87 30.08 27.56 22.59
CA ASN A 87 30.85 28.51 21.79
C ASN A 87 31.95 29.12 22.65
N ASN A 88 33.18 29.11 22.15
CA ASN A 88 34.29 29.83 22.73
C ASN A 88 35.10 30.53 21.64
N ARG A 89 34.91 31.85 21.53
CA ARG A 89 35.55 32.68 20.51
C ARG A 89 37.08 32.72 20.65
N SER A 90 37.63 32.64 21.86
CA SER A 90 39.09 32.67 22.05
C SER A 90 39.76 31.40 21.54
N LEU A 91 39.09 30.25 21.70
CA LEU A 91 39.55 28.97 21.16
C LEU A 91 39.19 28.79 19.67
N GLY A 92 38.27 29.58 19.15
CA GLY A 92 37.77 29.46 17.78
C GLY A 92 36.84 28.27 17.55
N VAL A 93 36.23 27.75 18.63
CA VAL A 93 35.24 26.65 18.57
C VAL A 93 33.82 27.19 18.70
N ALA A 94 32.91 26.67 17.89
CA ALA A 94 31.50 26.99 17.90
C ALA A 94 30.67 25.82 18.44
N ASN A 95 29.45 26.12 18.88
CA ASN A 95 28.51 25.08 19.27
C ASN A 95 28.19 24.17 18.07
N ASN A 96 28.14 22.85 18.30
CA ASN A 96 27.98 21.77 17.33
C ASN A 96 29.16 21.51 16.39
N ASP A 97 30.31 22.18 16.57
CA ASP A 97 31.52 21.78 15.85
C ASP A 97 31.89 20.34 16.18
N LEU A 98 32.29 19.61 15.14
CA LEU A 98 32.83 18.27 15.26
C LEU A 98 34.35 18.34 15.23
N ALA A 99 35.01 17.49 16.00
CA ALA A 99 36.46 17.44 16.05
C ALA A 99 36.96 16.05 16.38
N GLU A 100 38.14 15.70 15.87
CA GLU A 100 38.84 14.47 16.19
C GLU A 100 39.91 14.74 17.26
N VAL A 101 39.99 13.89 18.28
CA VAL A 101 41.07 13.97 19.29
C VAL A 101 42.36 13.43 18.68
N ILE A 102 43.38 14.26 18.58
CA ILE A 102 44.68 13.88 18.00
C ILE A 102 45.79 13.74 19.05
N GLY A 103 45.54 14.16 20.30
CA GLY A 103 46.51 14.02 21.38
C GLY A 103 46.06 14.63 22.69
N PHE A 104 46.88 14.44 23.71
CA PHE A 104 46.69 14.99 25.06
C PHE A 104 47.99 15.61 25.54
N ASN A 105 47.89 16.76 26.21
CA ASN A 105 49.03 17.39 26.89
C ASN A 105 48.80 17.37 28.40
N GLU A 106 49.79 16.91 29.15
CA GLU A 106 49.78 17.00 30.61
C GLU A 106 50.34 18.35 31.05
N THR A 107 49.55 19.14 31.78
CA THR A 107 49.98 20.44 32.32
C THR A 107 49.81 20.49 33.83
N LYS A 108 50.44 21.48 34.49
CA LYS A 108 50.26 21.72 35.94
C LYS A 108 48.81 22.03 36.34
N LYS A 109 47.96 22.43 35.38
CA LYS A 109 46.54 22.77 35.59
C LYS A 109 45.58 21.62 35.22
N GLY A 110 46.11 20.46 34.83
CA GLY A 110 45.35 19.30 34.36
C GLY A 110 45.66 18.95 32.90
N ARG A 111 44.90 18.01 32.36
CA ARG A 111 45.09 17.49 31.00
C ARG A 111 44.36 18.35 29.97
N GLU A 112 45.10 18.85 28.99
CA GLU A 112 44.55 19.54 27.82
C GLU A 112 44.32 18.54 26.68
N ILE A 113 43.30 18.81 25.85
CA ILE A 113 42.91 17.92 24.75
C ILE A 113 43.27 18.61 23.44
N ILE A 114 44.08 17.97 22.61
CA ILE A 114 44.40 18.46 21.28
C ILE A 114 43.37 17.88 20.32
N ILE A 115 42.58 18.76 19.70
CA ILE A 115 41.53 18.40 18.75
C ILE A 115 41.83 18.96 17.37
N LYS A 116 41.40 18.25 16.33
CA LYS A 116 41.40 18.70 14.94
C LYS A 116 39.96 18.93 14.50
N LEU A 117 39.62 20.17 14.15
CA LEU A 117 38.26 20.51 13.72
C LEU A 117 37.89 19.83 12.40
N GLU A 118 36.67 19.32 12.35
CA GLU A 118 36.00 18.85 11.13
C GLU A 118 34.94 19.88 10.72
N SER A 119 35.12 20.49 9.55
CA SER A 119 34.14 21.45 9.03
C SER A 119 34.02 21.36 7.52
N ASP A 120 32.84 21.67 7.00
CA ASP A 120 32.62 21.82 5.56
C ASP A 120 33.13 23.21 5.06
N VAL A 121 33.51 24.11 5.98
CA VAL A 121 34.14 25.40 5.65
C VAL A 121 35.66 25.21 5.54
N GLU A 122 36.21 25.43 4.35
CA GLU A 122 37.60 25.15 4.01
C GLU A 122 38.61 25.79 4.98
N HIS A 123 38.41 27.06 5.37
CA HIS A 123 39.31 27.77 6.29
C HIS A 123 39.24 27.30 7.76
N LYS A 124 38.23 26.50 8.11
CA LYS A 124 38.02 25.99 9.47
C LYS A 124 38.40 24.51 9.59
N ASN A 125 38.27 23.77 8.48
CA ASN A 125 38.55 22.35 8.43
C ASN A 125 40.03 22.06 8.67
N GLY A 126 40.33 21.07 9.51
CA GLY A 126 41.68 20.63 9.80
C GLY A 126 42.47 21.53 10.77
N LYS A 127 41.86 22.60 11.29
CA LYS A 127 42.50 23.46 12.29
C LYS A 127 42.69 22.71 13.61
N THR A 128 43.92 22.66 14.09
CA THR A 128 44.25 22.10 15.41
C THR A 128 43.99 23.13 16.50
N ILE A 129 43.28 22.72 17.54
CA ILE A 129 42.94 23.54 18.71
C ILE A 129 43.27 22.74 19.97
N THR A 130 43.89 23.40 20.94
CA THR A 130 44.09 22.83 22.28
C THR A 130 42.97 23.30 23.18
N LEU A 131 42.13 22.37 23.62
CA LEU A 131 41.12 22.63 24.65
C LEU A 131 41.81 22.64 26.02
N PRO A 132 41.66 23.73 26.79
CA PRO A 132 42.23 23.81 28.14
C PRO A 132 41.54 22.81 29.08
N SER A 133 42.21 22.47 30.18
CA SER A 133 41.72 21.45 31.12
C SER A 133 40.41 21.78 31.82
N ASP A 134 40.01 23.06 31.85
CA ASP A 134 38.75 23.55 32.41
C ASP A 134 37.59 23.55 31.40
N PHE A 135 37.85 23.24 30.13
CA PHE A 135 36.82 23.16 29.10
C PHE A 135 36.07 21.82 29.18
N ASP A 136 34.89 21.82 29.81
CA ASP A 136 34.10 20.61 30.08
C ASP A 136 32.83 20.48 29.21
N ARG A 137 32.61 21.41 28.27
CA ARG A 137 31.38 21.50 27.45
C ARG A 137 31.54 20.82 26.10
N PHE A 138 31.74 19.51 26.11
CA PHE A 138 31.76 18.66 24.93
C PHE A 138 31.21 17.26 25.23
N ASN A 139 30.88 16.50 24.19
CA ASN A 139 30.45 15.11 24.31
C ASN A 139 30.90 14.32 23.06
N TYR A 140 30.68 13.01 23.02
CA TYR A 140 30.95 12.22 21.82
C TYR A 140 30.12 12.69 20.62
N GLY A 141 30.75 12.70 19.45
CA GLY A 141 30.21 13.20 18.18
C GLY A 141 29.74 12.12 17.21
N TYR A 142 29.76 10.84 17.60
CA TYR A 142 29.49 9.71 16.69
C TYR A 142 28.05 9.58 16.23
N ALA A 143 27.08 9.81 17.13
CA ALA A 143 25.67 9.69 16.85
C ALA A 143 24.90 10.89 17.39
N SER A 144 23.77 11.20 16.76
CA SER A 144 22.92 12.32 17.14
C SER A 144 21.45 11.91 17.14
N THR A 145 20.61 12.65 17.86
CA THR A 145 19.17 12.49 17.71
C THR A 145 18.70 13.17 16.43
N VAL A 146 17.58 12.71 15.85
CA VAL A 146 17.01 13.33 14.63
C VAL A 146 16.74 14.84 14.84
N HIS A 147 16.36 15.24 16.06
CA HIS A 147 16.16 16.66 16.40
C HIS A 147 17.45 17.47 16.45
N SER A 148 18.55 16.89 16.96
CA SER A 148 19.83 17.57 17.10
C SER A 148 20.67 17.57 15.80
N ALA A 149 20.29 16.79 14.80
CA ALA A 149 20.96 16.71 13.50
C ALA A 149 20.39 17.68 12.44
N GLN A 150 19.55 18.64 12.83
CA GLN A 150 19.00 19.62 11.90
C GLN A 150 20.13 20.46 11.26
N GLY A 151 20.16 20.52 9.93
CA GLY A 151 21.19 21.22 9.15
C GLY A 151 22.45 20.42 8.82
N GLN A 152 22.59 19.17 9.30
CA GLN A 152 23.79 18.34 9.10
C GLN A 152 23.56 17.30 7.98
N GLY A 153 23.44 17.74 6.72
CA GLY A 153 23.39 16.82 5.58
C GLY A 153 24.74 16.15 5.36
N LYS A 154 24.77 14.82 5.18
CA LYS A 154 25.97 14.00 4.96
C LYS A 154 25.69 12.95 3.87
N ASP A 155 26.72 12.36 3.30
CA ASP A 155 26.54 11.46 2.15
C ASP A 155 25.97 10.10 2.55
N SER A 156 26.24 9.65 3.78
CA SER A 156 25.83 8.34 4.28
C SER A 156 25.09 8.48 5.62
N VAL A 157 23.81 8.08 5.66
CA VAL A 157 22.98 8.17 6.88
C VAL A 157 22.52 6.78 7.35
N TYR A 158 22.81 6.50 8.62
CA TYR A 158 22.44 5.28 9.33
C TYR A 158 21.42 5.61 10.40
N TRP A 159 20.18 5.15 10.27
CA TRP A 159 19.11 5.51 11.20
C TRP A 159 18.64 4.31 12.03
N LEU A 160 18.86 4.38 13.35
CA LEU A 160 18.27 3.45 14.31
C LEU A 160 16.83 3.88 14.65
N MET A 161 15.88 3.21 14.00
CA MET A 161 14.45 3.48 14.09
C MET A 161 13.85 2.73 15.29
N LYS A 162 12.95 3.38 16.02
CA LYS A 162 12.16 2.78 17.12
C LYS A 162 10.68 2.99 16.85
N GLY A 163 9.89 1.95 17.10
CA GLY A 163 8.44 1.95 16.93
C GLY A 163 7.75 2.70 18.08
N ALA A 164 7.92 4.02 18.15
CA ALA A 164 7.33 4.88 19.16
C ALA A 164 6.20 5.74 18.57
N LYS A 165 5.25 6.20 19.41
CA LYS A 165 4.20 7.16 19.00
C LYS A 165 4.76 8.48 18.46
N SER A 166 6.02 8.79 18.80
CA SER A 166 6.76 9.96 18.34
C SER A 166 7.31 9.83 16.93
N LEU A 167 7.41 8.61 16.38
CA LEU A 167 7.85 8.42 15.00
C LEU A 167 6.70 8.78 14.05
N ASP A 168 6.85 9.90 13.35
CA ASP A 168 5.94 10.36 12.31
C ASP A 168 6.67 10.53 10.97
N ARG A 169 5.90 10.75 9.90
CA ARG A 169 6.46 11.02 8.57
C ARG A 169 7.41 12.21 8.54
N SER A 170 7.22 13.22 9.40
CA SER A 170 8.09 14.41 9.44
C SER A 170 9.49 14.06 9.95
N MET A 171 9.60 13.23 10.99
CA MET A 171 10.88 12.71 11.47
C MET A 171 11.55 11.81 10.43
N GLY A 172 10.77 10.97 9.74
CA GLY A 172 11.27 10.15 8.64
C GLY A 172 11.81 10.98 7.48
N MET A 173 11.08 12.03 7.07
CA MET A 173 11.50 12.95 6.02
C MET A 173 12.74 13.76 6.44
N VAL A 174 12.80 14.25 7.68
CA VAL A 174 13.99 14.93 8.20
C VAL A 174 15.19 13.97 8.16
N ALA A 175 15.06 12.74 8.63
CA ALA A 175 16.15 11.77 8.58
C ALA A 175 16.58 11.44 7.15
N PHE A 176 15.63 11.27 6.22
CA PHE A 176 15.90 10.97 4.81
C PHE A 176 16.58 12.14 4.09
N THR A 177 16.11 13.36 4.29
CA THR A 177 16.71 14.59 3.70
C THR A 177 18.09 14.94 4.27
N ARG A 178 18.60 14.21 5.28
CA ARG A 178 19.99 14.34 5.72
C ARG A 178 20.96 13.52 4.87
N THR A 179 20.50 12.63 4.01
CA THR A 179 21.38 11.93 3.08
C THR A 179 21.45 12.61 1.72
N ASN A 180 22.64 12.69 1.14
CA ASN A 180 22.82 13.04 -0.27
C ASN A 180 22.88 11.79 -1.17
N GLN A 181 23.26 10.63 -0.63
CA GLN A 181 23.50 9.40 -1.41
C GLN A 181 22.84 8.18 -0.77
N ASP A 182 23.37 7.72 0.37
CA ASP A 182 22.98 6.43 0.96
C ASP A 182 22.17 6.58 2.24
N PHE A 183 21.09 5.79 2.32
CA PHE A 183 20.23 5.73 3.51
C PHE A 183 19.94 4.29 3.94
N LYS A 184 20.34 3.95 5.16
CA LYS A 184 20.12 2.65 5.79
C LYS A 184 19.36 2.81 7.11
N GLY A 185 18.19 2.16 7.20
CA GLY A 185 17.38 2.12 8.42
C GLY A 185 17.55 0.79 9.16
N TYR A 186 17.52 0.82 10.48
CA TYR A 186 17.65 -0.37 11.34
C TYR A 186 16.54 -0.34 12.39
N CYS A 187 15.79 -1.43 12.49
CA CYS A 187 14.70 -1.57 13.47
C CYS A 187 14.63 -2.99 14.04
N THR A 188 13.78 -3.19 15.05
CA THR A 188 13.44 -4.53 15.54
C THR A 188 12.22 -5.06 14.79
N HIS A 189 12.05 -6.38 14.69
CA HIS A 189 10.84 -6.99 14.09
C HIS A 189 9.55 -6.51 14.77
N ALA A 190 9.59 -6.30 16.10
CA ALA A 190 8.43 -5.81 16.87
C ALA A 190 8.05 -4.36 16.53
N ASP A 191 8.99 -3.56 16.02
CA ASP A 191 8.78 -2.16 15.71
C ASP A 191 8.46 -1.91 14.24
N GLU A 192 8.70 -2.87 13.36
CA GLU A 192 8.51 -2.73 11.91
C GLU A 192 7.09 -2.29 11.53
N ALA A 193 6.07 -2.97 12.05
CA ALA A 193 4.67 -2.63 11.79
C ALA A 193 4.29 -1.22 12.29
N LYS A 194 4.85 -0.82 13.45
CA LYS A 194 4.61 0.51 14.03
C LYS A 194 5.31 1.60 13.23
N ILE A 195 6.52 1.33 12.76
CA ILE A 195 7.31 2.22 11.91
C ILE A 195 6.59 2.45 10.59
N LYS A 196 6.12 1.38 9.94
CA LYS A 196 5.36 1.47 8.69
C LYS A 196 4.11 2.35 8.87
N THR A 197 3.33 2.05 9.90
CA THR A 197 2.12 2.82 10.24
C THR A 197 2.45 4.29 10.58
N GLY A 198 3.55 4.55 11.30
CA GLY A 198 3.96 5.90 11.71
C GLY A 198 4.46 6.77 10.56
N LEU A 199 5.17 6.16 9.59
CA LEU A 199 5.63 6.85 8.37
C LEU A 199 4.49 7.11 7.38
N GLU A 200 3.43 6.30 7.40
CA GLU A 200 2.21 6.50 6.60
C GLU A 200 1.33 7.63 7.16
N GLN A 201 1.42 7.95 8.46
CA GLN A 201 0.60 9.00 9.10
C GLN A 201 1.05 10.42 8.70
N TRP A 202 0.12 11.20 8.12
CA TRP A 202 0.29 12.60 7.76
C TRP A 202 0.03 13.53 8.97
N GLY A 203 0.83 14.60 9.11
CA GLY A 203 0.40 15.83 9.82
C GLY A 203 0.53 15.93 11.35
N LYS A 204 1.63 15.50 11.99
CA LYS A 204 1.81 15.70 13.46
C LYS A 204 2.63 16.93 13.88
N LYS A 205 3.21 17.69 12.95
CA LYS A 205 3.82 18.99 13.27
C LYS A 205 3.21 20.08 12.41
N LEU A 206 2.10 20.62 12.91
CA LEU A 206 1.60 21.93 12.49
C LEU A 206 2.57 22.99 13.03
N THR A 207 2.93 23.95 12.18
CA THR A 207 3.71 25.13 12.53
C THR A 207 2.92 26.08 13.43
N ALA A 208 3.59 26.97 14.17
CA ALA A 208 2.92 27.95 15.05
C ALA A 208 1.95 28.88 14.28
N GLN A 209 2.24 29.17 13.00
CA GLN A 209 1.33 29.89 12.10
C GLN A 209 0.10 29.07 11.72
N GLU A 210 0.22 27.75 11.60
CA GLU A 210 -0.90 26.83 11.41
C GLU A 210 -1.70 26.60 12.72
N LEU A 211 -1.07 26.72 13.89
CA LEU A 211 -1.75 26.76 15.19
C LEU A 211 -2.54 28.07 15.41
N GLY A 212 -2.06 29.18 14.85
CA GLY A 212 -2.67 30.50 14.94
C GLY A 212 -3.89 30.68 14.04
N ARG A 213 -4.00 29.89 12.97
CA ARG A 213 -5.28 29.68 12.29
C ARG A 213 -6.07 28.68 13.13
N LYS A 214 -6.84 29.19 14.10
CA LYS A 214 -7.96 28.42 14.66
C LYS A 214 -8.97 28.17 13.53
N GLU A 215 -8.73 27.18 12.70
CA GLU A 215 -9.83 26.48 12.06
C GLU A 215 -10.48 25.67 13.19
N GLU A 216 -11.70 26.06 13.56
CA GLU A 216 -12.49 25.31 14.52
C GLU A 216 -12.51 23.84 14.08
N PRO A 217 -12.51 22.84 14.99
CA PRO A 217 -12.59 21.42 14.63
C PRO A 217 -13.72 21.10 13.64
N LEU A 218 -14.78 21.92 13.64
CA LEU A 218 -15.89 21.90 12.68
C LEU A 218 -15.47 22.28 11.25
N ASP A 219 -14.55 23.21 11.07
CA ASP A 219 -14.12 23.69 9.74
C ASP A 219 -13.16 22.70 9.06
N ILE A 220 -12.29 22.05 9.84
CA ILE A 220 -11.48 20.93 9.36
C ILE A 220 -12.38 19.74 9.01
N ALA A 221 -13.37 19.45 9.86
CA ALA A 221 -14.35 18.40 9.59
C ALA A 221 -15.20 18.72 8.35
N LYS A 222 -15.63 19.98 8.16
CA LYS A 222 -16.34 20.44 6.95
C LYS A 222 -15.48 20.29 5.70
N LYS A 223 -14.24 20.77 5.70
CA LYS A 223 -13.32 20.61 4.55
C LYS A 223 -13.05 19.14 4.23
N PHE A 224 -12.86 18.31 5.24
CA PHE A 224 -12.72 16.87 5.03
C PHE A 224 -14.01 16.25 4.47
N LEU A 225 -15.17 16.68 4.95
CA LEU A 225 -16.47 16.24 4.43
C LEU A 225 -16.67 16.68 2.99
N GLU A 226 -16.32 17.93 2.66
CA GLU A 226 -16.38 18.52 1.32
C GLU A 226 -15.41 17.80 0.37
N GLU A 227 -14.19 17.50 0.78
CA GLU A 227 -13.22 16.75 -0.03
C GLU A 227 -13.69 15.30 -0.26
N GLN A 228 -14.28 14.67 0.75
CA GLN A 228 -14.91 13.35 0.61
C GLN A 228 -16.14 13.39 -0.30
N GLN A 229 -16.97 14.43 -0.21
CA GLN A 229 -18.11 14.64 -1.09
C GLN A 229 -17.66 14.88 -2.52
N LYS A 230 -16.59 15.65 -2.74
CA LYS A 230 -16.01 15.90 -4.06
C LYS A 230 -15.48 14.63 -4.70
N LYS A 231 -14.66 13.84 -3.98
CA LYS A 231 -14.17 12.54 -4.48
C LYS A 231 -15.32 11.58 -4.81
N ARG A 232 -16.39 11.59 -4.01
CA ARG A 232 -17.59 10.79 -4.29
C ARG A 232 -18.37 11.30 -5.49
N ALA A 233 -18.46 12.61 -5.67
CA ALA A 233 -19.09 13.21 -6.84
C ALA A 233 -18.31 12.86 -8.11
N GLU A 234 -16.98 12.92 -8.06
CA GLU A 234 -16.08 12.50 -9.16
C GLU A 234 -16.24 10.99 -9.47
N GLU A 235 -16.27 10.13 -8.44
CA GLU A 235 -16.49 8.69 -8.61
C GLU A 235 -17.89 8.40 -9.19
N ARG A 236 -18.92 9.08 -8.69
CA ARG A 236 -20.30 8.96 -9.18
C ARG A 236 -20.41 9.41 -10.63
N GLN A 237 -19.81 10.54 -10.98
CA GLN A 237 -19.79 11.05 -12.35
C GLN A 237 -19.10 10.07 -13.29
N SER A 238 -17.96 9.50 -12.88
CA SER A 238 -17.26 8.45 -13.64
C SER A 238 -18.12 7.19 -13.85
N LEU A 239 -18.89 6.78 -12.85
CA LEU A 239 -19.84 5.67 -12.95
C LEU A 239 -21.02 5.99 -13.87
N GLU A 240 -21.55 7.21 -13.82
CA GLU A 240 -22.62 7.69 -14.71
C GLU A 240 -22.12 7.77 -16.18
N ASP A 241 -20.91 8.25 -16.42
CA ASP A 241 -20.27 8.26 -17.75
C ASP A 241 -20.04 6.84 -18.28
N ARG A 242 -19.63 5.91 -17.42
CA ARG A 242 -19.46 4.49 -17.79
C ARG A 242 -20.80 3.83 -18.11
N LYS A 243 -21.87 4.19 -17.38
CA LYS A 243 -23.22 3.71 -17.64
C LYS A 243 -23.70 4.11 -19.04
N ILE A 244 -23.55 5.38 -19.42
CA ILE A 244 -23.93 5.88 -20.75
C ILE A 244 -23.24 5.08 -21.87
N LYS A 245 -21.93 4.82 -21.72
CA LYS A 245 -21.17 4.01 -22.70
C LYS A 245 -21.65 2.56 -22.76
N LEU A 246 -22.05 1.98 -21.64
CA LEU A 246 -22.58 0.62 -21.61
C LEU A 246 -23.98 0.55 -22.23
N ASP A 247 -24.83 1.55 -21.99
CA ASP A 247 -26.16 1.63 -22.61
C ASP A 247 -26.06 1.72 -24.15
N GLU A 248 -25.08 2.43 -24.69
CA GLU A 248 -24.76 2.46 -26.13
C GLU A 248 -24.39 1.06 -26.66
N VAL A 249 -23.53 0.33 -25.96
CA VAL A 249 -23.14 -1.04 -26.32
C VAL A 249 -24.34 -2.00 -26.28
N VAL A 250 -25.23 -1.85 -25.30
CA VAL A 250 -26.46 -2.67 -25.21
C VAL A 250 -27.37 -2.39 -26.40
N LEU A 251 -27.52 -1.12 -26.80
CA LEU A 251 -28.35 -0.74 -27.95
C LEU A 251 -27.81 -1.31 -29.27
N GLU A 252 -26.49 -1.20 -29.50
CA GLU A 252 -25.84 -1.80 -30.67
C GLU A 252 -26.01 -3.33 -30.71
N CYS A 253 -25.73 -4.01 -29.60
CA CYS A 253 -25.83 -5.47 -29.53
C CYS A 253 -27.28 -5.95 -29.70
N SER A 254 -28.25 -5.23 -29.14
CA SER A 254 -29.67 -5.55 -29.28
C SER A 254 -30.13 -5.41 -30.74
N GLY A 255 -29.68 -4.36 -31.44
CA GLY A 255 -29.98 -4.18 -32.87
C GLY A 255 -29.45 -5.31 -33.76
N VAL A 256 -28.26 -5.82 -33.48
CA VAL A 256 -27.69 -6.99 -34.20
C VAL A 256 -28.53 -8.25 -33.97
N ILE A 257 -29.00 -8.47 -32.75
CA ILE A 257 -29.86 -9.61 -32.40
C ILE A 257 -31.23 -9.49 -33.07
N GLU A 258 -31.84 -8.30 -33.05
CA GLU A 258 -33.12 -8.04 -33.71
C GLU A 258 -33.04 -8.24 -35.23
N GLN A 259 -31.96 -7.77 -35.86
CA GLN A 259 -31.72 -7.99 -37.28
C GLN A 259 -31.65 -9.48 -37.61
N LYS A 260 -30.86 -10.26 -36.86
CA LYS A 260 -30.80 -11.71 -37.02
C LYS A 260 -32.16 -12.38 -36.81
N ASN A 261 -32.92 -11.94 -35.80
CA ASN A 261 -34.25 -12.50 -35.52
C ASN A 261 -35.25 -12.20 -36.64
N GLY A 262 -35.19 -11.00 -37.23
CA GLY A 262 -35.96 -10.65 -38.42
C GLY A 262 -35.61 -11.53 -39.62
N THR A 263 -34.31 -11.70 -39.91
CA THR A 263 -33.83 -12.60 -40.97
C THR A 263 -34.29 -14.05 -40.74
N GLU A 264 -34.23 -14.55 -39.51
CA GLU A 264 -34.69 -15.90 -39.17
C GLU A 264 -36.20 -16.07 -39.32
N GLN A 265 -36.99 -15.07 -38.94
CA GLN A 265 -38.44 -15.07 -39.15
C GLN A 265 -38.79 -15.09 -40.63
N SER A 266 -38.16 -14.24 -41.45
CA SER A 266 -38.32 -14.26 -42.90
C SER A 266 -37.92 -15.61 -43.48
N PHE A 267 -36.79 -16.19 -43.05
CA PHE A 267 -36.34 -17.50 -43.49
C PHE A 267 -37.34 -18.61 -43.14
N LYS A 268 -37.91 -18.60 -41.93
CA LYS A 268 -38.96 -19.55 -41.51
C LYS A 268 -40.24 -19.39 -42.33
N GLN A 269 -40.69 -18.17 -42.57
CA GLN A 269 -41.85 -17.90 -43.42
C GLN A 269 -41.64 -18.44 -44.84
N TYR A 270 -40.45 -18.24 -45.42
CA TYR A 270 -40.09 -18.80 -46.71
C TYR A 270 -40.07 -20.33 -46.72
N LEU A 271 -39.53 -20.98 -45.68
CA LEU A 271 -39.55 -22.44 -45.57
C LEU A 271 -40.96 -23.00 -45.47
N THR A 272 -41.84 -22.36 -44.70
CA THR A 272 -43.25 -22.75 -44.58
C THR A 272 -43.96 -22.61 -45.92
N ALA A 273 -43.86 -21.45 -46.57
CA ALA A 273 -44.45 -21.21 -47.89
C ALA A 273 -43.94 -22.21 -48.95
N ARG A 274 -42.65 -22.54 -48.92
CA ARG A 274 -42.04 -23.57 -49.79
C ARG A 274 -42.62 -24.95 -49.53
N GLY A 275 -42.81 -25.30 -48.25
CA GLY A 275 -43.41 -26.56 -47.82
C GLY A 275 -44.86 -26.70 -48.27
N GLU A 276 -45.65 -25.64 -48.10
CA GLU A 276 -47.05 -25.56 -48.53
C GLU A 276 -47.19 -25.68 -50.04
N ALA A 277 -46.37 -24.93 -50.81
CA ALA A 277 -46.35 -25.02 -52.26
C ALA A 277 -46.00 -26.44 -52.75
N ARG A 278 -44.99 -27.09 -52.15
CA ARG A 278 -44.64 -28.48 -52.45
C ARG A 278 -45.75 -29.46 -52.11
N ALA A 279 -46.43 -29.28 -50.99
CA ALA A 279 -47.55 -30.11 -50.59
C ALA A 279 -48.74 -29.96 -51.56
N GLN A 280 -48.99 -28.74 -52.03
CA GLN A 280 -50.04 -28.43 -53.00
C GLN A 280 -49.76 -29.07 -54.36
N VAL A 281 -48.50 -28.98 -54.85
CA VAL A 281 -48.06 -29.67 -56.07
C VAL A 281 -48.26 -31.17 -55.95
N LYS A 282 -47.80 -31.77 -54.84
CA LYS A 282 -47.96 -33.21 -54.57
C LYS A 282 -49.44 -33.63 -54.58
N LYS A 283 -50.32 -32.83 -53.97
CA LYS A 283 -51.77 -33.06 -53.95
C LYS A 283 -52.37 -33.06 -55.36
N TYR A 284 -51.96 -32.13 -56.23
CA TYR A 284 -52.45 -32.12 -57.62
C TYR A 284 -51.87 -33.27 -58.45
N GLU A 285 -50.62 -33.65 -58.23
CA GLU A 285 -49.99 -34.81 -58.88
C GLU A 285 -50.67 -36.13 -58.47
N GLU A 286 -51.00 -36.31 -57.19
CA GLU A 286 -51.76 -37.47 -56.71
C GLU A 286 -53.17 -37.52 -57.32
N LYS A 287 -53.86 -36.38 -57.38
CA LYS A 287 -55.18 -36.29 -58.05
C LYS A 287 -55.10 -36.58 -59.55
N ALA A 288 -54.06 -36.09 -60.22
CA ALA A 288 -53.82 -36.38 -61.63
C ALA A 288 -53.51 -37.88 -61.84
N ALA A 289 -52.67 -38.48 -61.00
CA ALA A 289 -52.36 -39.90 -61.05
C ALA A 289 -53.61 -40.77 -60.86
N ASN A 290 -54.45 -40.43 -59.88
CA ASN A 290 -55.72 -41.13 -59.64
C ASN A 290 -56.69 -41.01 -60.83
N ALA A 291 -56.83 -39.82 -61.41
CA ALA A 291 -57.65 -39.60 -62.60
C ALA A 291 -57.11 -40.39 -63.82
N ALA A 292 -55.79 -40.47 -63.98
CA ALA A 292 -55.15 -41.25 -65.04
C ALA A 292 -55.36 -42.77 -64.86
N LEU A 293 -55.27 -43.28 -63.63
CA LEU A 293 -55.56 -44.68 -63.30
C LEU A 293 -57.03 -45.03 -63.61
N GLN A 294 -57.97 -44.17 -63.23
CA GLN A 294 -59.40 -44.34 -63.55
C GLN A 294 -59.66 -44.28 -65.05
N LEU A 295 -58.96 -43.41 -65.79
CA LEU A 295 -59.08 -43.33 -67.24
C LEU A 295 -58.60 -44.64 -67.91
N GLY A 296 -57.51 -45.23 -67.40
CA GLY A 296 -56.93 -46.48 -67.91
C GLY A 296 -57.78 -47.73 -67.62
N SER A 297 -58.57 -47.72 -66.53
CA SER A 297 -59.46 -48.84 -66.17
C SER A 297 -60.81 -48.81 -66.89
N LEU A 298 -61.16 -47.71 -67.56
CA LEU A 298 -62.42 -47.57 -68.28
C LEU A 298 -62.40 -48.27 -69.64
N LYS A 299 -63.48 -49.01 -69.93
CA LYS A 299 -63.68 -49.68 -71.21
C LYS A 299 -63.73 -48.69 -72.38
N PRO A 300 -63.27 -49.06 -73.59
CA PRO A 300 -63.12 -48.16 -74.74
C PRO A 300 -64.36 -47.34 -75.12
N TRP A 301 -65.57 -47.89 -74.94
CA TRP A 301 -66.83 -47.29 -75.36
C TRP A 301 -67.48 -46.32 -74.35
N ASN A 302 -66.88 -46.10 -73.17
CA ASN A 302 -67.39 -45.16 -72.15
C ASN A 302 -66.95 -43.71 -72.45
N PHE A 303 -67.30 -43.19 -73.62
CA PHE A 303 -66.79 -41.92 -74.17
C PHE A 303 -67.04 -40.71 -73.26
N LYS A 304 -68.23 -40.58 -72.67
CA LYS A 304 -68.58 -39.45 -71.80
C LYS A 304 -67.71 -39.39 -70.55
N GLN A 305 -67.60 -40.50 -69.81
CA GLN A 305 -66.77 -40.60 -68.61
C GLN A 305 -65.27 -40.45 -68.93
N LYS A 306 -64.80 -40.97 -70.08
CA LYS A 306 -63.42 -40.76 -70.53
C LYS A 306 -63.12 -39.30 -70.82
N SER A 307 -64.03 -38.60 -71.52
CA SER A 307 -63.89 -37.16 -71.79
C SER A 307 -63.89 -36.34 -70.50
N GLU A 308 -64.76 -36.65 -69.53
CA GLU A 308 -64.81 -35.98 -68.23
C GLU A 308 -63.51 -36.20 -67.43
N LEU A 309 -63.01 -37.43 -67.36
CA LEU A 309 -61.74 -37.74 -66.67
C LEU A 309 -60.51 -37.15 -67.38
N GLN A 310 -60.50 -37.10 -68.72
CA GLN A 310 -59.45 -36.40 -69.48
C GLN A 310 -59.45 -34.90 -69.18
N GLN A 311 -60.62 -34.27 -69.10
CA GLN A 311 -60.73 -32.86 -68.69
C GLN A 311 -60.27 -32.65 -67.24
N GLN A 312 -60.63 -33.54 -66.31
CA GLN A 312 -60.16 -33.48 -64.92
C GLN A 312 -58.64 -33.65 -64.82
N LEU A 313 -58.06 -34.61 -65.55
CA LEU A 313 -56.63 -34.84 -65.62
C LEU A 313 -55.90 -33.58 -66.13
N SER A 314 -56.37 -33.00 -67.23
CA SER A 314 -55.80 -31.77 -67.80
C SER A 314 -55.89 -30.60 -66.82
N ARG A 315 -57.00 -30.47 -66.09
CA ARG A 315 -57.16 -29.45 -65.03
C ARG A 315 -56.16 -29.64 -63.89
N TYR A 316 -55.98 -30.86 -63.40
CA TYR A 316 -55.01 -31.15 -62.32
C TYR A 316 -53.56 -30.96 -62.78
N GLN A 317 -53.23 -31.33 -64.02
CA GLN A 317 -51.90 -31.09 -64.60
C GLN A 317 -51.60 -29.59 -64.75
N LYS A 318 -52.56 -28.80 -65.27
CA LYS A 318 -52.42 -27.34 -65.36
C LYS A 318 -52.27 -26.69 -63.98
N ALA A 319 -53.10 -27.09 -63.01
CA ALA A 319 -53.01 -26.59 -61.64
C ALA A 319 -51.69 -26.95 -60.95
N SER A 320 -51.11 -28.13 -61.24
CA SER A 320 -49.79 -28.53 -60.74
C SER A 320 -48.67 -27.68 -61.38
N GLU A 321 -48.72 -27.46 -62.69
CA GLU A 321 -47.73 -26.63 -63.40
C GLU A 321 -47.82 -25.14 -63.00
N GLU A 322 -49.02 -24.62 -62.79
CA GLU A 322 -49.23 -23.26 -62.25
C GLU A 322 -48.64 -23.14 -60.83
N ALA A 323 -48.92 -24.10 -59.94
CA ALA A 323 -48.33 -24.13 -58.59
C ALA A 323 -46.80 -24.30 -58.59
N LYS A 324 -46.23 -25.02 -59.56
CA LYS A 324 -44.77 -25.11 -59.76
C LYS A 324 -44.16 -23.79 -60.25
N ARG A 325 -44.86 -23.07 -61.15
CA ARG A 325 -44.42 -21.78 -61.69
C ARG A 325 -44.45 -20.67 -60.64
N GLU A 326 -45.48 -20.64 -59.80
CA GLU A 326 -45.62 -19.65 -58.72
C GLU A 326 -44.47 -19.69 -57.69
N TRP A 327 -43.82 -20.86 -57.55
CA TRP A 327 -42.62 -21.02 -56.72
C TRP A 327 -41.30 -20.85 -57.49
N LYS A 328 -41.29 -21.12 -58.80
CA LYS A 328 -40.13 -20.88 -59.67
C LYS A 328 -39.92 -19.40 -60.03
N ASP A 329 -40.68 -18.50 -59.42
CA ASP A 329 -40.47 -17.07 -59.52
C ASP A 329 -39.03 -16.74 -59.10
N ASP A 330 -38.23 -16.25 -60.06
CA ASP A 330 -36.77 -16.08 -59.92
C ASP A 330 -36.43 -15.19 -58.70
N ASP A 331 -37.31 -14.24 -58.37
CA ASP A 331 -37.15 -13.33 -57.24
C ASP A 331 -37.24 -14.04 -55.87
N LYS A 332 -38.10 -15.06 -55.73
CA LYS A 332 -38.27 -15.81 -54.47
C LYS A 332 -37.10 -16.74 -54.20
N GLU A 333 -36.60 -17.41 -55.23
CA GLU A 333 -35.43 -18.29 -55.12
C GLU A 333 -34.16 -17.47 -54.87
N GLN A 334 -33.99 -16.32 -55.54
CA GLN A 334 -32.88 -15.40 -55.26
C GLN A 334 -32.91 -14.89 -53.81
N THR A 335 -34.10 -14.51 -53.31
CA THR A 335 -34.27 -14.07 -51.91
C THR A 335 -33.95 -15.20 -50.92
N TYR A 336 -34.38 -16.43 -51.20
CA TYR A 336 -34.07 -17.60 -50.38
C TYR A 336 -32.56 -17.88 -50.33
N GLN A 337 -31.87 -17.83 -51.47
CA GLN A 337 -30.42 -18.04 -51.56
C GLN A 337 -29.64 -16.92 -50.85
N ALA A 338 -30.12 -15.67 -50.93
CA ALA A 338 -29.54 -14.55 -50.21
C ALA A 338 -29.66 -14.73 -48.68
N LEU A 339 -30.84 -15.13 -48.20
CA LEU A 339 -31.07 -15.44 -46.78
C LEU A 339 -30.20 -16.61 -46.30
N LEU A 340 -30.08 -17.68 -47.10
CA LEU A 340 -29.26 -18.85 -46.78
C LEU A 340 -27.77 -18.51 -46.60
N LYS A 341 -27.24 -17.58 -47.42
CA LYS A 341 -25.85 -17.11 -47.30
C LYS A 341 -25.64 -16.18 -46.10
N ARG A 342 -26.63 -15.35 -45.77
CA ARG A 342 -26.55 -14.32 -44.74
C ARG A 342 -26.78 -14.84 -43.32
N LEU A 343 -27.66 -15.84 -43.15
CA LEU A 343 -28.07 -16.35 -41.84
C LEU A 343 -26.90 -16.90 -40.98
N PRO A 344 -25.94 -17.68 -41.52
CA PRO A 344 -24.82 -18.19 -40.70
C PRO A 344 -23.89 -17.09 -40.21
N THR A 345 -23.70 -16.04 -41.01
CA THR A 345 -22.87 -14.89 -40.62
C THR A 345 -23.54 -14.04 -39.54
N GLU A 346 -24.86 -13.80 -39.67
CA GLU A 346 -25.63 -13.08 -38.66
C GLU A 346 -25.78 -13.87 -37.36
N GLN A 347 -25.88 -15.21 -37.42
CA GLN A 347 -25.88 -16.06 -36.23
C GLN A 347 -24.58 -15.92 -35.43
N LYS A 348 -23.42 -15.97 -36.08
CA LYS A 348 -22.12 -15.77 -35.39
C LYS A 348 -21.99 -14.37 -34.80
N GLN A 349 -22.46 -13.34 -35.52
CA GLN A 349 -22.46 -11.97 -35.03
C GLN A 349 -23.41 -11.79 -33.83
N ALA A 350 -24.59 -12.40 -33.88
CA ALA A 350 -25.57 -12.38 -32.79
C ALA A 350 -25.08 -13.13 -31.56
N GLU A 351 -24.38 -14.27 -31.71
CA GLU A 351 -23.76 -14.99 -30.58
C GLU A 351 -22.70 -14.12 -29.88
N SER A 352 -21.84 -13.46 -30.67
CA SER A 352 -20.84 -12.53 -30.13
C SER A 352 -21.49 -11.31 -29.45
N ALA A 353 -22.53 -10.75 -30.06
CA ALA A 353 -23.31 -9.64 -29.50
C ALA A 353 -24.03 -10.06 -28.21
N GLN A 354 -24.57 -11.27 -28.14
CA GLN A 354 -25.23 -11.81 -26.95
C GLN A 354 -24.27 -11.93 -25.77
N MET A 355 -23.04 -12.40 -26.00
CA MET A 355 -22.01 -12.44 -24.95
C MET A 355 -21.60 -11.04 -24.48
N LYS A 356 -21.50 -10.06 -25.39
CA LYS A 356 -21.21 -8.67 -25.02
C LYS A 356 -22.36 -8.05 -24.23
N LEU A 357 -23.60 -8.33 -24.63
CA LEU A 357 -24.81 -7.84 -23.98
C LEU A 357 -24.97 -8.42 -22.56
N THR A 358 -24.68 -9.70 -22.35
CA THR A 358 -24.72 -10.29 -20.99
C THR A 358 -23.67 -9.66 -20.07
N MET A 359 -22.45 -9.46 -20.56
CA MET A 359 -21.39 -8.79 -19.80
C MET A 359 -21.73 -7.33 -19.50
N ALA A 360 -22.26 -6.59 -20.49
CA ALA A 360 -22.65 -5.19 -20.32
C ALA A 360 -23.79 -5.04 -19.31
N ASN A 361 -24.81 -5.90 -19.36
CA ASN A 361 -25.91 -5.89 -18.40
C ASN A 361 -25.44 -6.22 -16.98
N PHE A 362 -24.50 -7.17 -16.82
CA PHE A 362 -23.91 -7.48 -15.53
C PHE A 362 -23.13 -6.27 -14.96
N GLU A 363 -22.34 -5.59 -15.79
CA GLU A 363 -21.66 -4.36 -15.38
C GLU A 363 -22.64 -3.23 -15.01
N LEU A 364 -23.72 -3.04 -15.78
CA LEU A 364 -24.78 -2.07 -15.49
C LEU A 364 -25.47 -2.36 -14.15
N GLU A 365 -25.76 -3.62 -13.85
CA GLU A 365 -26.35 -4.02 -12.57
C GLU A 365 -25.40 -3.72 -11.40
N ALA A 366 -24.12 -4.04 -11.55
CA ALA A 366 -23.09 -3.75 -10.54
C ALA A 366 -22.92 -2.23 -10.33
N ILE A 367 -22.97 -1.42 -11.39
CA ILE A 367 -22.94 0.05 -11.31
C ILE A 367 -24.20 0.57 -10.63
N GLY A 368 -25.38 0.04 -10.97
CA GLY A 368 -26.66 0.38 -10.33
C GLY A 368 -26.66 0.11 -8.82
N GLN A 369 -26.12 -1.03 -8.39
CA GLN A 369 -25.94 -1.35 -6.97
C GLN A 369 -25.01 -0.35 -6.26
N LYS A 370 -23.92 0.08 -6.91
CA LYS A 370 -22.98 1.08 -6.36
C LYS A 370 -23.57 2.48 -6.27
N LEU A 371 -24.45 2.86 -7.21
CA LEU A 371 -25.11 4.16 -7.22
C LEU A 371 -26.28 4.23 -6.21
N THR A 372 -26.93 3.10 -5.93
CA THR A 372 -28.09 3.02 -5.02
C THR A 372 -27.70 2.74 -3.56
N THR A 373 -26.52 2.15 -3.32
CA THR A 373 -26.04 1.91 -1.96
C THR A 373 -25.73 3.23 -1.26
N GLN A 374 -26.63 3.65 -0.36
CA GLN A 374 -26.34 4.78 0.50
C GLN A 374 -25.11 4.46 1.36
N PRO A 375 -24.20 5.43 1.55
CA PRO A 375 -23.02 5.22 2.35
C PRO A 375 -23.43 4.92 3.80
N LYS A 376 -23.05 3.74 4.30
CA LYS A 376 -23.18 3.41 5.72
C LYS A 376 -22.60 4.58 6.55
N PRO A 377 -23.36 5.13 7.52
CA PRO A 377 -22.88 6.23 8.35
C PRO A 377 -21.53 5.88 8.95
N MET A 378 -20.65 6.86 9.07
CA MET A 378 -19.27 6.66 9.55
C MET A 378 -19.20 5.89 10.88
N ILE A 379 -20.21 6.07 11.72
CA ILE A 379 -20.41 5.35 12.99
C ILE A 379 -20.56 3.84 12.78
N GLU A 380 -21.26 3.41 11.74
CA GLU A 380 -21.50 2.00 11.43
C GLU A 380 -20.26 1.33 10.83
N LYS A 381 -19.51 2.03 9.97
CA LYS A 381 -18.17 1.57 9.51
C LYS A 381 -17.19 1.40 10.66
N LEU A 382 -17.23 2.30 11.66
CA LEU A 382 -16.41 2.20 12.86
C LEU A 382 -16.84 1.00 13.73
N ARG A 383 -18.15 0.73 13.84
CA ARG A 383 -18.69 -0.44 14.55
C ARG A 383 -18.28 -1.75 13.88
N GLU A 384 -18.36 -1.85 12.55
CA GLU A 384 -17.91 -3.02 11.78
C GLU A 384 -16.40 -3.25 11.90
N LYS A 385 -15.60 -2.19 11.78
CA LYS A 385 -14.13 -2.26 11.95
C LYS A 385 -13.75 -2.71 13.36
N ASN A 386 -14.48 -2.26 14.37
CA ASN A 386 -14.31 -2.71 15.76
C ASN A 386 -14.79 -4.15 15.97
N ALA A 387 -15.85 -4.59 15.29
CA ALA A 387 -16.32 -5.96 15.32
C ALA A 387 -15.32 -6.93 14.66
N GLN A 388 -14.75 -6.56 13.51
CA GLN A 388 -13.68 -7.30 12.84
C GLN A 388 -12.42 -7.38 13.70
N ARG A 389 -12.03 -6.29 14.38
CA ARG A 389 -10.94 -6.32 15.38
C ARG A 389 -11.24 -7.30 16.51
N ARG A 390 -12.47 -7.32 17.04
CA ARG A 390 -12.87 -8.26 18.10
C ARG A 390 -12.85 -9.71 17.62
N GLN A 391 -13.28 -9.98 16.39
CA GLN A 391 -13.21 -11.32 15.78
C GLN A 391 -11.76 -11.75 15.55
N GLN A 392 -10.90 -10.86 15.07
CA GLN A 392 -9.46 -11.13 14.95
C GLN A 392 -8.81 -11.38 16.31
N GLU A 393 -9.14 -10.58 17.33
CA GLU A 393 -8.67 -10.77 18.70
C GLU A 393 -9.18 -12.08 19.32
N GLN A 394 -10.42 -12.50 19.02
CA GLN A 394 -10.97 -13.79 19.44
C GLN A 394 -10.31 -14.96 18.69
N ALA A 395 -10.04 -14.82 17.40
CA ALA A 395 -9.32 -15.81 16.61
C ALA A 395 -7.86 -15.97 17.10
N LEU A 396 -7.17 -14.87 17.39
CA LEU A 396 -5.83 -14.84 18.00
C LEU A 396 -5.81 -15.46 19.41
N LYS A 397 -6.87 -15.25 20.21
CA LYS A 397 -7.03 -15.91 21.52
C LYS A 397 -7.34 -17.41 21.40
N SER A 398 -7.95 -17.85 20.30
CA SER A 398 -8.24 -19.26 20.03
C SER A 398 -7.06 -20.04 19.46
N SER A 399 -6.01 -19.37 18.97
CA SER A 399 -4.80 -20.00 18.40
C SER A 399 -3.56 -19.83 19.32
N SER A 400 -3.49 -20.66 20.38
CA SER A 400 -2.33 -20.98 21.27
C SER A 400 -1.72 -19.81 22.08
N VAL A 401 -1.50 -19.88 23.40
CA VAL A 401 -0.73 -20.88 24.18
C VAL A 401 -1.33 -21.07 25.58
N TYR A 402 -1.47 -22.32 26.02
CA TYR A 402 -1.82 -22.66 27.40
C TYR A 402 -0.64 -22.32 28.33
N ILE A 403 -0.84 -21.37 29.24
CA ILE A 403 0.09 -21.07 30.33
C ILE A 403 -0.31 -21.95 31.52
N PRO A 404 0.56 -22.87 31.98
CA PRO A 404 0.26 -23.70 33.13
C PRO A 404 -0.02 -22.84 34.38
N PRO A 405 -1.05 -23.16 35.19
CA PRO A 405 -1.37 -22.41 36.42
C PRO A 405 -0.20 -22.29 37.40
N SER A 406 0.75 -23.24 37.36
CA SER A 406 1.97 -23.24 38.17
C SER A 406 2.87 -22.02 37.91
N PHE A 407 2.85 -21.43 36.71
CA PHE A 407 3.69 -20.28 36.39
C PHE A 407 3.23 -19.00 37.11
N ASN A 408 1.92 -18.80 37.28
CA ASN A 408 1.40 -17.63 38.02
C ASN A 408 1.62 -17.76 39.53
N GLN A 409 1.64 -18.98 40.08
CA GLN A 409 1.95 -19.21 41.49
C GLN A 409 3.42 -18.92 41.82
N SER A 410 4.35 -19.30 40.93
CA SER A 410 5.78 -18.98 41.10
C SER A 410 6.05 -17.47 41.07
N VAL A 411 5.37 -16.73 40.20
CA VAL A 411 5.53 -15.26 40.09
C VAL A 411 4.98 -14.52 41.32
N GLN A 412 3.91 -15.04 41.95
CA GLN A 412 3.37 -14.45 43.18
C GLN A 412 4.24 -14.74 44.41
N GLN A 413 4.85 -15.93 44.51
CA GLN A 413 5.75 -16.28 45.61
C GLN A 413 7.04 -15.44 45.59
N VAL A 414 7.61 -15.16 44.42
CA VAL A 414 8.80 -14.30 44.29
C VAL A 414 8.49 -12.87 44.73
N ARG A 415 7.32 -12.32 44.37
CA ARG A 415 6.90 -10.97 44.79
C ARG A 415 6.68 -10.85 46.30
N GLN A 416 6.16 -11.88 46.96
CA GLN A 416 5.95 -11.87 48.42
C GLN A 416 7.28 -11.93 49.19
N GLN A 417 8.29 -12.65 48.67
CA GLN A 417 9.62 -12.70 49.29
C GLN A 417 10.38 -11.37 49.16
N ASP A 418 10.24 -10.66 48.04
CA ASP A 418 10.86 -9.33 47.84
C ASP A 418 10.24 -8.26 48.75
N HIS A 419 8.91 -8.30 48.96
CA HIS A 419 8.23 -7.40 49.88
C HIS A 419 8.58 -7.66 51.37
N ALA A 420 8.81 -8.91 51.76
CA ALA A 420 9.22 -9.26 53.14
C ALA A 420 10.67 -8.83 53.45
N LYS A 421 11.58 -8.87 52.46
CA LYS A 421 12.96 -8.36 52.61
C LYS A 421 13.02 -6.83 52.66
N ALA A 422 12.10 -6.13 52.00
CA ALA A 422 12.02 -4.67 52.05
C ALA A 422 11.51 -4.14 53.41
N ALA A 423 10.73 -4.93 54.16
CA ALA A 423 10.14 -4.51 55.44
C ALA A 423 11.08 -4.66 56.67
N THR A 424 12.23 -5.34 56.54
CA THR A 424 13.15 -5.62 57.66
C THR A 424 14.42 -4.76 57.67
N MET A 425 14.66 -3.92 56.65
CA MET A 425 15.79 -2.99 56.65
C MET A 425 15.47 -1.72 57.44
N ARG A 426 16.06 -1.57 58.64
CA ARG A 426 16.00 -0.31 59.41
C ARG A 426 16.83 0.78 58.72
N PRO A 427 16.33 2.03 58.63
CA PRO A 427 17.10 3.14 58.09
C PRO A 427 18.26 3.55 59.04
N PRO A 428 19.39 4.03 58.49
CA PRO A 428 20.55 4.43 59.30
C PRO A 428 20.25 5.69 60.12
N GLN A 429 20.51 5.64 61.43
CA GLN A 429 20.33 6.78 62.33
C GLN A 429 21.45 7.81 62.15
N MET A 430 21.08 9.03 61.74
CA MET A 430 21.97 10.19 61.76
C MET A 430 22.06 10.78 63.18
N LYS A 431 23.28 10.96 63.69
CA LYS A 431 23.54 11.70 64.95
C LYS A 431 23.38 13.21 64.73
N PRO A 432 22.78 13.96 65.66
CA PRO A 432 22.64 15.41 65.54
C PRO A 432 23.99 16.12 65.77
N ARG A 433 24.33 17.05 64.87
CA ARG A 433 25.46 17.98 65.02
C ARG A 433 25.11 19.02 66.09
N GLY A 434 25.99 19.15 67.09
CA GLY A 434 25.89 20.17 68.13
C GLY A 434 26.01 21.59 67.56
N MET A 435 25.15 22.49 68.03
CA MET A 435 25.29 23.94 67.86
C MET A 435 26.38 24.42 68.82
N SER A 436 27.47 24.93 68.25
CA SER A 436 28.46 25.73 68.97
C SER A 436 27.89 27.14 69.14
N MET A 437 27.71 27.53 70.40
CA MET A 437 27.53 28.92 70.83
C MET A 437 28.87 29.64 70.73
N GLY A 438 28.89 30.79 70.08
CA GLY A 438 29.97 31.77 70.13
C GLY A 438 29.36 33.16 70.27
N ARG A 439 29.62 33.79 71.41
CA ARG A 439 29.52 35.24 71.63
C ARG A 439 30.71 35.94 70.99
#